data_AF-A0A7W1R7K0-F1
#
_entry.id   AF-A0A7W1R7K0-F1
#
_cell.length_a   1.000
_cell.length_b   1.000
_cell.length_c   1.000
_cell.angle_alpha   90.00
_cell.angle_beta   90.00
_cell.angle_gamma   90.00
#
_symmetry.space_group_name_H-M   'P 1'
#
loop_
_entity.id
_entity.type
_entity.pdbx_description
1 polymer ?
#
loop_
_entity_poly.entity_id
_entity_poly.type
_entity_poly.pdbx_seq_one_letter_code
_entity_poly.pdbx_strand_id
1 'polypeptide(L)'
;VGWCAIEPRPEYVGLVRNSRVPWAGRSEDKSDRGVWALTCLFTRAGFRRRGVSRALALAAVDFARAHGARAIESYPMTTTNVIEEELHVGTCGTFAAAGFVEISRPTLRRVVMRIDF
;
A
#
# COMPACT_ATOMS: atom_id res chain seq x y z
N VAL A 1 18.10 -1.25 -4.27
CA VAL A 1 17.85 -2.70 -4.10
C VAL A 1 16.56 -2.88 -3.33
N GLY A 2 15.52 -3.36 -4.00
CA GLY A 2 14.20 -3.53 -3.43
C GLY A 2 13.18 -3.68 -4.55
N TRP A 3 11.97 -4.06 -4.18
CA TRP A 3 10.86 -4.20 -5.12
C TRP A 3 9.55 -3.91 -4.38
N CYS A 4 8.49 -3.66 -5.14
CA CYS A 4 7.15 -3.49 -4.61
C CYS A 4 6.14 -4.31 -5.40
N ALA A 5 5.06 -4.72 -4.75
CA ALA A 5 3.92 -5.39 -5.38
C ALA A 5 2.83 -4.36 -5.63
N ILE A 6 2.55 -4.06 -6.90
CA ILE A 6 1.48 -3.14 -7.29
C ILE A 6 0.80 -3.58 -8.58
N GLU A 7 -0.53 -3.62 -8.57
CA GLU A 7 -1.40 -3.97 -9.71
C GLU A 7 -2.87 -3.60 -9.37
N PRO A 8 -3.81 -3.68 -10.32
CA PRO A 8 -5.24 -3.52 -10.04
C PRO A 8 -5.70 -4.43 -8.90
N ARG A 9 -6.53 -3.93 -7.97
CA ARG A 9 -7.05 -4.74 -6.84
C ARG A 9 -7.59 -6.11 -7.21
N PRO A 10 -8.33 -6.30 -8.33
CA PRO A 10 -8.93 -7.58 -8.66
C PRO A 10 -7.92 -8.70 -8.92
N GLU A 11 -6.69 -8.34 -9.31
CA GLU A 11 -5.63 -9.31 -9.58
C GLU A 11 -5.08 -9.91 -8.27
N TYR A 12 -5.18 -9.17 -7.15
CA TYR A 12 -4.92 -9.71 -5.82
C TYR A 12 -6.14 -10.47 -5.27
N VAL A 13 -6.36 -11.70 -5.75
CA VAL A 13 -7.51 -12.54 -5.33
C VAL A 13 -7.60 -12.68 -3.79
N GLY A 14 -6.46 -12.83 -3.11
CA GLY A 14 -6.41 -12.91 -1.64
C GLY A 14 -6.79 -11.59 -0.95
N LEU A 15 -6.43 -10.45 -1.53
CA LEU A 15 -6.82 -9.12 -1.03
C LEU A 15 -8.34 -8.95 -1.11
N VAL A 16 -8.94 -9.34 -2.24
CA VAL A 16 -10.38 -9.20 -2.51
C VAL A 16 -11.21 -10.16 -1.65
N ARG A 17 -10.81 -11.43 -1.58
CA ARG A 17 -11.61 -12.50 -0.97
C ARG A 17 -11.36 -12.67 0.53
N ASN A 18 -10.10 -12.57 0.98
CA ASN A 18 -9.70 -13.04 2.30
C ASN A 18 -9.26 -11.92 3.25
N SER A 19 -8.86 -10.76 2.72
CA SER A 19 -8.39 -9.66 3.57
C SER A 19 -9.55 -8.86 4.14
N ARG A 20 -9.49 -8.52 5.43
CA ARG A 20 -10.47 -7.62 6.07
C ARG A 20 -10.06 -6.15 6.01
N VAL A 21 -8.74 -5.88 5.99
CA VAL A 21 -8.19 -4.52 6.12
C VAL A 21 -8.71 -3.56 5.03
N PRO A 22 -8.72 -3.91 3.73
CA PRO A 22 -9.19 -2.97 2.72
C PRO A 22 -10.70 -2.71 2.76
N TRP A 23 -11.50 -3.59 3.39
CA TRP A 23 -12.96 -3.61 3.19
C TRP A 23 -13.79 -3.35 4.45
N ALA A 24 -13.23 -3.54 5.65
CA ALA A 24 -13.99 -3.37 6.87
C ALA A 24 -14.50 -1.92 7.01
N GLY A 25 -15.82 -1.77 7.15
CA GLY A 25 -16.49 -0.46 7.24
C GLY A 25 -16.61 0.29 5.90
N ARG A 26 -16.40 -0.38 4.76
CA ARG A 26 -16.45 0.22 3.42
C ARG A 26 -17.38 -0.55 2.49
N SER A 27 -18.10 0.16 1.63
CA SER A 27 -19.07 -0.38 0.68
C SER A 27 -18.66 -0.20 -0.80
N GLU A 28 -17.37 0.04 -1.05
CA GLU A 28 -16.83 0.20 -2.41
C GLU A 28 -16.80 -1.13 -3.19
N ASP A 29 -16.84 -1.02 -4.52
CA ASP A 29 -16.65 -2.16 -5.41
C ASP A 29 -15.23 -2.72 -5.26
N LYS A 30 -15.13 -3.94 -4.74
CA LYS A 30 -13.86 -4.65 -4.56
C LYS A 30 -13.20 -5.00 -5.89
N SER A 31 -13.98 -5.07 -6.96
CA SER A 31 -13.57 -5.44 -8.31
C SER A 31 -13.21 -4.26 -9.21
N ASP A 32 -13.20 -3.03 -8.67
CA ASP A 32 -12.82 -1.85 -9.46
C ASP A 32 -11.36 -1.92 -9.92
N ARG A 33 -11.17 -2.24 -11.21
CA ARG A 33 -9.85 -2.32 -11.87
C ARG A 33 -9.15 -0.96 -11.97
N GLY A 34 -9.91 0.13 -11.87
CA GLY A 34 -9.37 1.48 -11.86
C GLY A 34 -8.65 1.83 -10.56
N VAL A 35 -8.83 1.04 -9.50
CA VAL A 35 -8.06 1.24 -8.27
C VAL A 35 -7.03 0.15 -8.07
N TRP A 36 -5.78 0.58 -7.94
CA TRP A 36 -4.64 -0.31 -7.77
C TRP A 36 -4.34 -0.50 -6.28
N ALA A 37 -3.68 -1.59 -5.94
CA ALA A 37 -3.25 -1.88 -4.58
C ALA A 37 -1.73 -2.04 -4.54
N LEU A 38 -1.07 -1.26 -3.70
CA LEU A 38 0.34 -1.38 -3.36
C LEU A 38 0.45 -2.18 -2.06
N THR A 39 0.64 -3.50 -2.19
CA THR A 39 0.47 -4.45 -1.08
C THR A 39 1.76 -4.76 -0.32
N CYS A 40 2.91 -4.56 -0.96
CA CYS A 40 4.22 -4.88 -0.38
C CYS A 40 5.31 -3.89 -0.86
N LEU A 41 6.21 -3.52 0.05
CA LEU A 41 7.45 -2.79 -0.14
C LEU A 41 8.58 -3.60 0.52
N PHE A 42 9.48 -4.15 -0.28
CA PHE A 42 10.62 -4.92 0.20
C PHE A 42 11.93 -4.18 -0.02
N THR A 43 12.75 -4.11 1.03
CA THR A 43 14.13 -3.61 0.95
C THR A 43 15.08 -4.70 1.44
N ARG A 44 16.05 -5.08 0.60
CA ARG A 44 17.06 -6.09 0.95
C ARG A 44 17.82 -5.69 2.23
N ALA A 45 18.12 -6.67 3.08
CA ALA A 45 19.00 -6.50 4.22
C ALA A 45 20.34 -5.86 3.81
N GLY A 46 20.88 -4.96 4.64
CA GLY A 46 22.05 -4.13 4.30
C GLY A 46 21.74 -2.86 3.48
N PHE A 47 20.55 -2.74 2.88
CA PHE A 47 20.09 -1.53 2.18
C PHE A 47 18.96 -0.79 2.92
N ARG A 48 18.56 -1.30 4.09
CA ARG A 48 17.52 -0.70 4.94
C ARG A 48 17.99 0.63 5.54
N ARG A 49 17.03 1.44 6.01
CA ARG A 49 17.24 2.79 6.57
C ARG A 49 17.91 3.80 5.63
N ARG A 50 17.90 3.52 4.31
CA ARG A 50 18.44 4.40 3.26
C ARG A 50 17.34 5.02 2.37
N GLY A 51 16.09 5.02 2.83
CA GLY A 51 14.96 5.59 2.08
C GLY A 51 14.41 4.75 0.92
N VAL A 52 14.87 3.50 0.75
CA VAL A 52 14.43 2.64 -0.38
C VAL A 52 12.91 2.46 -0.44
N SER A 53 12.23 2.16 0.68
CA SER A 53 10.76 2.02 0.69
C SER A 53 10.02 3.30 0.27
N ARG A 54 10.56 4.48 0.63
CA ARG A 54 9.99 5.77 0.20
C ARG A 54 10.16 5.97 -1.30
N ALA A 55 11.34 5.67 -1.83
CA ALA A 55 11.59 5.73 -3.27
C ALA A 55 10.70 4.75 -4.06
N LEU A 56 10.49 3.53 -3.54
CA LEU A 56 9.58 2.55 -4.13
C LEU A 56 8.12 3.04 -4.13
N ALA A 57 7.63 3.61 -3.02
CA ALA A 57 6.27 4.13 -2.94
C ALA A 57 6.03 5.29 -3.93
N LEU A 58 7.00 6.20 -4.08
CA LEU A 58 6.95 7.28 -5.07
C LEU A 58 6.96 6.72 -6.51
N ALA A 59 7.87 5.81 -6.82
CA ALA A 59 7.95 5.20 -8.15
C ALA A 59 6.67 4.41 -8.50
N ALA A 60 6.04 3.78 -7.51
CA ALA A 60 4.78 3.06 -7.68
C ALA A 60 3.61 4.01 -8.01
N VAL A 61 3.61 5.23 -7.45
CA VAL A 61 2.65 6.28 -7.80
C VAL A 61 2.77 6.65 -9.28
N ASP A 62 3.98 6.99 -9.73
CA ASP A 62 4.24 7.35 -11.12
C ASP A 62 3.90 6.20 -12.07
N PHE A 63 4.28 4.97 -11.70
CA PHE A 63 4.01 3.77 -12.48
C PHE A 63 2.51 3.53 -12.66
N ALA A 64 1.73 3.47 -11.58
CA ALA A 64 0.30 3.16 -11.70
C ALA A 64 -0.46 4.29 -12.41
N ARG A 65 -0.10 5.56 -12.17
CA ARG A 65 -0.68 6.70 -12.89
C ARG A 65 -0.44 6.58 -14.39
N ALA A 66 0.79 6.29 -14.81
CA ALA A 66 1.14 6.10 -16.21
C ALA A 66 0.41 4.91 -16.87
N HIS A 67 -0.04 3.93 -16.08
CA HIS A 67 -0.78 2.75 -16.54
C HIS A 67 -2.31 2.86 -16.33
N GLY A 68 -2.83 4.06 -16.08
CA GLY A 68 -4.27 4.32 -16.07
C GLY A 68 -5.00 3.97 -14.78
N ALA A 69 -4.28 3.83 -13.66
CA ALA A 69 -4.94 3.84 -12.35
C ALA A 69 -5.65 5.19 -12.14
N ARG A 70 -6.84 5.17 -11.55
CA ARG A 70 -7.52 6.37 -11.01
C ARG A 70 -7.13 6.65 -9.57
N ALA A 71 -6.74 5.61 -8.84
CA ALA A 71 -6.26 5.71 -7.48
C ALA A 71 -5.34 4.54 -7.14
N ILE A 72 -4.55 4.70 -6.08
CA ILE A 72 -3.78 3.63 -5.45
C ILE A 72 -4.19 3.54 -3.99
N GLU A 73 -4.37 2.32 -3.50
CA GLU A 73 -4.45 2.03 -2.08
C GLU A 73 -3.21 1.34 -1.55
N SER A 74 -2.89 1.66 -0.31
CA SER A 74 -1.94 0.92 0.50
C SER A 74 -2.54 0.62 1.87
N TYR A 75 -1.92 -0.34 2.56
CA TYR A 75 -2.42 -0.86 3.81
C TYR A 75 -1.33 -0.82 4.89
N PRO A 76 -0.72 0.32 5.23
CA PRO A 76 0.48 0.35 6.07
C PRO A 76 0.25 -0.03 7.53
N MET A 77 1.37 -0.32 8.21
CA MET A 77 1.46 -0.35 9.66
C MET A 77 1.40 1.05 10.25
N THR A 78 0.67 1.20 11.36
CA THR A 78 0.58 2.45 12.15
C THR A 78 1.76 2.66 13.10
N THR A 79 2.58 1.63 13.32
CA THR A 79 3.74 1.65 14.23
C THR A 79 4.91 0.84 13.64
N THR A 80 6.13 1.20 14.05
CA THR A 80 7.36 0.47 13.72
C THR A 80 7.83 -0.46 14.82
N ASN A 81 7.16 -0.48 15.98
CA ASN A 81 7.49 -1.37 17.09
C ASN A 81 6.91 -2.78 16.85
N VAL A 82 7.36 -3.43 15.79
CA VAL A 82 6.90 -4.74 15.30
C VAL A 82 8.07 -5.50 14.69
N ILE A 83 7.90 -6.80 14.45
CA ILE A 83 8.93 -7.58 13.75
C ILE A 83 9.09 -7.09 12.30
N GLU A 84 10.27 -7.27 11.73
CA GLU A 84 10.62 -6.67 10.43
C GLU A 84 9.71 -7.17 9.29
N GLU A 85 9.26 -8.41 9.36
CA GLU A 85 8.38 -9.04 8.38
C GLU A 85 7.03 -8.33 8.28
N GLU A 86 6.53 -7.79 9.40
CA GLU A 86 5.28 -7.03 9.42
C GLU A 86 5.43 -5.65 8.76
N LEU A 87 6.64 -5.14 8.59
CA LEU A 87 6.92 -3.86 7.93
C LEU A 87 6.95 -3.96 6.41
N HIS A 88 6.84 -5.16 5.83
CA HIS A 88 6.78 -5.33 4.38
C HIS A 88 5.57 -4.65 3.75
N VAL A 89 4.52 -4.32 4.49
CA VAL A 89 3.38 -3.53 3.96
C VAL A 89 3.63 -2.03 3.98
N GLY A 90 4.80 -1.59 4.44
CA GLY A 90 5.18 -0.20 4.63
C GLY A 90 4.59 0.42 5.90
N THR A 91 4.93 1.70 6.11
CA THR A 91 4.50 2.50 7.27
C THR A 91 3.71 3.72 6.81
N CYS A 92 2.83 4.26 7.66
CA CYS A 92 2.05 5.45 7.30
C CYS A 92 2.95 6.60 6.83
N GLY A 93 4.10 6.82 7.48
CA GLY A 93 5.05 7.85 7.08
C GLY A 93 5.65 7.64 5.68
N THR A 94 5.82 6.39 5.23
CA THR A 94 6.29 6.08 3.88
C THR A 94 5.28 6.50 2.82
N PHE A 95 4.00 6.24 3.05
CA PHE A 95 2.94 6.56 2.09
C PHE A 95 2.50 8.03 2.16
N ALA A 96 2.45 8.63 3.35
CA ALA A 96 2.20 10.06 3.51
C ALA A 96 3.25 10.90 2.75
N ALA A 97 4.52 10.48 2.82
CA ALA A 97 5.61 11.04 2.05
C ALA A 97 5.46 10.93 0.53
N ALA A 98 4.62 10.01 0.04
CA ALA A 98 4.28 9.82 -1.36
C ALA A 98 2.92 10.44 -1.74
N GLY A 99 2.31 11.22 -0.84
CA GLY A 99 1.05 11.93 -1.10
C GLY A 99 -0.22 11.15 -0.76
N PHE A 100 -0.11 9.97 -0.16
CA PHE A 100 -1.28 9.22 0.28
C PHE A 100 -1.89 9.85 1.54
N VAL A 101 -3.21 9.77 1.64
CA VAL A 101 -3.99 10.19 2.81
C VAL A 101 -4.71 8.99 3.41
N GLU A 102 -4.91 9.00 4.72
CA GLU A 102 -5.71 7.96 5.39
C GLU A 102 -7.20 8.13 5.05
N ILE A 103 -7.84 7.04 4.63
CA ILE A 103 -9.28 7.03 4.29
C ILE A 103 -10.09 6.09 5.18
N SER A 104 -9.43 5.16 5.89
CA SER A 104 -10.09 4.25 6.82
C SER A 104 -9.10 3.66 7.84
N ARG A 105 -9.59 3.39 9.05
CA ARG A 105 -8.86 2.75 10.14
C ARG A 105 -9.59 1.50 10.61
N PRO A 106 -9.50 0.38 9.85
CA PRO A 106 -10.23 -0.86 10.13
C PRO A 106 -9.70 -1.61 11.36
N THR A 107 -8.49 -1.29 11.82
CA THR A 107 -7.82 -1.95 12.94
C THR A 107 -6.93 -0.95 13.71
N LEU A 108 -6.41 -1.36 14.88
CA LEU A 108 -5.45 -0.57 15.64
C LEU A 108 -4.07 -0.47 14.95
N ARG A 109 -3.67 -1.50 14.20
CA ARG A 109 -2.32 -1.66 13.66
C ARG A 109 -2.18 -1.36 12.17
N ARG A 110 -3.30 -1.34 11.44
CA ARG A 110 -3.38 -1.15 9.99
C ARG A 110 -4.41 -0.10 9.64
N VAL A 111 -4.05 0.78 8.73
CA VAL A 111 -4.94 1.76 8.09
C VAL A 111 -5.03 1.48 6.60
N VAL A 112 -6.05 2.02 5.96
CA VAL A 112 -6.10 2.16 4.51
C VAL A 112 -5.70 3.59 4.17
N MET A 113 -4.65 3.73 3.36
CA MET A 113 -4.28 5.02 2.78
C MET A 113 -4.50 4.99 1.27
N ARG A 114 -4.93 6.12 0.70
CA ARG A 114 -5.21 6.26 -0.72
C ARG A 114 -4.59 7.54 -1.28
N ILE A 115 -4.20 7.49 -2.54
CA ILE A 115 -3.96 8.67 -3.37
C ILE A 115 -4.83 8.55 -4.63
N ASP A 116 -5.47 9.64 -5.02
CA ASP A 116 -6.30 9.76 -6.21
C ASP A 116 -5.57 10.61 -7.27
N PHE A 117 -5.84 10.36 -8.55
CA PHE A 117 -5.19 11.00 -9.70
C PHE A 117 -6.13 11.84 -10.56
#